data_AF-M4B7E0-F1
#
_entry.id   AF-M4B7E0-F1
#
_cell.length_a   1.000
_cell.length_b   1.000
_cell.length_c   1.000
_cell.angle_alpha   90.00
_cell.angle_beta   90.00
_cell.angle_gamma   90.00
#
_symmetry.space_group_name_H-M   'P 1'
#
loop_
_entity.id
_entity.type
_entity.pdbx_description
1 polymer ?
#
loop_
_entity_poly.entity_id
_entity_poly.type
_entity_poly.pdbx_seq_one_letter_code
_entity_poly.pdbx_strand_id
1 'polypeptide(L)'
;MLRCIASLTTSGVLLLAVATATFFPDGSWPASKGAVKYSSPYTVKAGELFDGKMKTYERSDITCSGGEGQGNTAVFIVEAGGTLKNAIIGKNQKQGVQCNNNDCVLENVWWNDVCEVAMVVRSGTASSVSKLIGGGARYAADKVVQHNGHGKVEIIGFYAEDISTLYRSCGTCGKMTRRVTVTNVYIVNPTNAVVTVNKNWGDHAMLRNVQIKSSQNAAVTVCQWMESNVNGGGKKVGHGPLNSLCQYAASDVLINKGAPRTTQVSVNSDSSDDVSQTQLQESVKNSKSTTPSLRKTGEKSSAGKTQTPSAKPPTSGGNSVKRPATTKSTGSVPDGSWPASKGTVLYSTPYVIKTGQVFDGQMKTYERSNVKCTGGEGQKDTAVFLVEAGGTLKNAIIGKNQKEGVHCDDHDCTIENVWWDDVCEDALSIKGGSASSVTTVTNCGARHAEDKVIQHNGPGTVKINGFFAQEFGKLYRSCGTCGNIPRKVTIENVYAINPLVSVITVNKNYNDQAILKNIRVKSSKSNVRVCEWSQGGGKPSSLGHGPSGKLCQYTTSDVHINER
;
A
#
# COMPACT_ATOMS: atom_id res chain seq x y z
N MET A 1 47.18 57.54 -36.90
CA MET A 1 46.11 56.83 -36.14
C MET A 1 46.31 55.34 -36.35
N LEU A 2 46.39 54.53 -35.28
CA LEU A 2 46.24 53.08 -35.39
C LEU A 2 45.81 52.55 -34.01
N ARG A 3 44.54 52.13 -33.88
CA ARG A 3 44.03 51.44 -32.70
C ARG A 3 43.86 49.97 -33.09
N CYS A 4 44.60 49.07 -32.45
CA CYS A 4 44.33 47.64 -32.55
C CYS A 4 43.00 47.35 -31.87
N ILE A 5 42.01 46.87 -32.64
CA ILE A 5 40.76 46.33 -32.11
C ILE A 5 40.95 44.81 -32.06
N ALA A 6 41.13 44.26 -30.86
CA ALA A 6 41.11 42.83 -30.66
C ALA A 6 39.67 42.33 -30.70
N SER A 7 39.34 41.47 -31.67
CA SER A 7 38.03 40.83 -31.76
C SER A 7 37.89 39.77 -30.65
N LEU A 8 37.06 40.01 -29.64
CA LEU A 8 36.64 38.96 -28.73
C LEU A 8 35.63 38.06 -29.45
N THR A 9 36.05 36.87 -29.89
CA THR A 9 35.15 35.80 -30.31
C THR A 9 34.56 35.13 -29.07
N THR A 10 33.41 35.63 -28.62
CA THR A 10 32.60 34.97 -27.60
C THR A 10 32.03 33.67 -28.17
N SER A 11 32.70 32.55 -27.87
CA SER A 11 32.17 31.20 -28.12
C SER A 11 30.91 30.98 -27.28
N GLY A 12 29.76 31.31 -27.86
CA GLY A 12 28.46 31.03 -27.27
C GLY A 12 28.24 29.53 -27.17
N VAL A 13 28.45 28.98 -25.96
CA VAL A 13 28.05 27.61 -25.65
C VAL A 13 26.53 27.55 -25.72
N LEU A 14 26.01 27.09 -26.85
CA LEU A 14 24.59 26.84 -27.04
C LEU A 14 24.19 25.66 -26.16
N LEU A 15 23.74 25.94 -24.93
CA LEU A 15 23.06 24.94 -24.11
C LEU A 15 21.79 24.51 -24.87
N LEU A 16 21.86 23.36 -25.54
CA LEU A 16 20.64 22.66 -25.94
C LEU A 16 19.89 22.31 -24.64
N ALA A 17 18.82 23.06 -24.38
CA ALA A 17 17.81 22.66 -23.42
C ALA A 17 17.11 21.43 -23.98
N VAL A 18 17.68 20.25 -23.72
CA VAL A 18 17.02 18.97 -23.99
C VAL A 18 15.73 18.97 -23.19
N ALA A 19 14.60 19.10 -23.89
CA ALA A 19 13.28 19.03 -23.30
C ALA A 19 13.04 17.61 -22.80
N THR A 20 13.51 17.32 -21.59
CA THR A 20 13.22 16.07 -20.89
C THR A 20 11.72 16.02 -20.67
N ALA A 21 11.04 15.19 -21.46
CA ALA A 21 9.64 14.86 -21.22
C ALA A 21 9.53 14.35 -19.78
N THR A 22 8.90 15.14 -18.92
CA THR A 22 8.93 14.93 -17.47
C THR A 22 8.04 13.76 -17.12
N PHE A 23 8.64 12.57 -17.11
CA PHE A 23 7.99 11.28 -16.90
C PHE A 23 7.06 11.34 -15.68
N PHE A 24 5.82 10.94 -15.88
CA PHE A 24 4.88 10.75 -14.79
C PHE A 24 5.10 9.33 -14.22
N PRO A 25 5.39 9.17 -12.92
CA PRO A 25 5.70 7.87 -12.34
C PRO A 25 4.49 6.94 -12.39
N ASP A 26 4.71 5.70 -12.81
CA ASP A 26 3.70 4.65 -12.96
C ASP A 26 3.45 3.85 -11.66
N GLY A 27 4.25 4.09 -10.62
CA GLY A 27 4.23 3.37 -9.35
C GLY A 27 5.07 2.08 -9.34
N SER A 28 5.87 1.83 -10.39
CA SER A 28 6.82 0.72 -10.39
C SER A 28 8.03 1.00 -9.50
N TRP A 29 8.54 -0.04 -8.82
CA TRP A 29 9.76 0.01 -8.03
C TRP A 29 10.92 -0.67 -8.77
N PRO A 30 12.13 -0.09 -8.79
CA PRO A 30 13.28 -0.72 -9.42
C PRO A 30 13.84 -1.87 -8.57
N ALA A 31 14.28 -2.94 -9.25
CA ALA A 31 15.08 -3.98 -8.64
C ALA A 31 16.52 -3.51 -8.40
N SER A 32 17.11 -3.90 -7.26
CA SER A 32 18.50 -3.61 -6.93
C SER A 32 19.47 -4.44 -7.76
N LYS A 33 20.57 -3.83 -8.22
CA LYS A 33 21.67 -4.47 -8.96
C LYS A 33 22.87 -4.84 -8.08
N GLY A 34 22.64 -5.01 -6.77
CA GLY A 34 23.63 -5.40 -5.77
C GLY A 34 23.69 -4.43 -4.60
N ALA A 35 24.35 -4.83 -3.51
CA ALA A 35 24.46 -4.03 -2.29
C ALA A 35 25.86 -3.42 -2.12
N VAL A 36 25.93 -2.22 -1.55
CA VAL A 36 27.13 -1.52 -1.11
C VAL A 36 26.87 -1.02 0.31
N LYS A 37 27.84 -1.22 1.21
CA LYS A 37 27.76 -0.72 2.59
C LYS A 37 28.93 0.20 2.89
N TYR A 38 28.65 1.35 3.47
CA TYR A 38 29.67 2.29 3.95
C TYR A 38 29.70 2.35 5.47
N SER A 39 30.90 2.44 6.06
CA SER A 39 31.10 2.67 7.50
C SER A 39 31.03 4.14 7.93
N SER A 40 30.86 5.04 6.96
CA SER A 40 30.70 6.48 7.10
C SER A 40 29.82 7.00 5.95
N PRO A 41 29.32 8.25 5.97
CA PRO A 41 28.65 8.80 4.79
C PRO A 41 29.61 8.87 3.59
N TYR A 42 29.17 8.48 2.40
CA TYR A 42 29.91 8.74 1.17
C TYR A 42 29.63 10.18 0.72
N THR A 43 30.67 10.96 0.46
CA THR A 43 30.52 12.34 -0.01
C THR A 43 30.68 12.43 -1.53
N VAL A 44 29.59 12.78 -2.21
CA VAL A 44 29.60 13.22 -3.62
C VAL A 44 30.01 14.69 -3.64
N LYS A 45 31.11 14.99 -4.32
CA LYS A 45 31.74 16.31 -4.35
C LYS A 45 31.05 17.31 -5.26
N ALA A 46 31.31 18.59 -5.05
CA ALA A 46 30.87 19.66 -5.93
C ALA A 46 31.31 19.38 -7.39
N GLY A 47 30.35 19.31 -8.32
CA GLY A 47 30.58 18.96 -9.72
C GLY A 47 30.79 17.46 -10.02
N GLU A 48 30.81 16.58 -9.00
CA GLU A 48 30.87 15.13 -9.20
C GLU A 48 29.50 14.60 -9.64
N LEU A 49 29.50 13.71 -10.64
CA LEU A 49 28.36 12.86 -10.98
C LEU A 49 28.65 11.44 -10.47
N PHE A 50 27.96 11.05 -9.41
CA PHE A 50 27.99 9.69 -8.88
C PHE A 50 26.82 8.89 -9.46
N ASP A 51 27.10 7.92 -10.33
CA ASP A 51 26.11 6.96 -10.82
C ASP A 51 26.14 5.67 -9.96
N GLY A 52 25.09 5.46 -9.18
CA GLY A 52 24.91 4.31 -8.30
C GLY A 52 24.59 3.00 -9.02
N LYS A 53 24.38 3.00 -10.34
CA LYS A 53 24.10 1.84 -11.20
C LYS A 53 22.93 0.97 -10.71
N MET A 54 21.94 1.59 -10.06
CA MET A 54 20.80 0.98 -9.37
C MET A 54 21.18 -0.05 -8.28
N LYS A 55 22.34 0.12 -7.64
CA LYS A 55 22.70 -0.63 -6.43
C LYS A 55 22.01 -0.06 -5.19
N THR A 56 21.83 -0.90 -4.17
CA THR A 56 21.39 -0.50 -2.84
C THR A 56 22.59 -0.08 -2.00
N TYR A 57 22.59 1.17 -1.54
CA TYR A 57 23.59 1.76 -0.67
C TYR A 57 23.01 1.91 0.73
N GLU A 58 23.73 1.45 1.75
CA GLU A 58 23.35 1.62 3.14
C GLU A 58 24.57 1.78 4.04
N ARG A 59 24.35 2.06 5.33
CA ARG A 59 25.40 2.14 6.34
C ARG A 59 25.59 0.80 7.03
N SER A 60 26.85 0.40 7.26
CA SER A 60 27.18 -0.82 8.01
C SER A 60 27.21 -0.59 9.53
N ASP A 61 27.45 0.64 9.95
CA ASP A 61 27.59 1.08 11.34
C ASP A 61 26.28 1.64 11.94
N ILE A 62 25.22 1.78 11.13
CA ILE A 62 23.91 2.30 11.55
C ILE A 62 22.85 1.22 11.38
N THR A 63 22.01 1.04 12.38
CA THR A 63 20.72 0.35 12.25
C THR A 63 19.61 1.37 12.41
N CYS A 64 18.57 1.30 11.57
CA CYS A 64 17.39 2.13 11.79
C CYS A 64 16.73 1.79 13.13
N SER A 65 16.58 2.82 13.95
CA SER A 65 16.00 2.79 15.30
C SER A 65 15.36 4.16 15.57
N GLY A 66 14.58 4.30 16.65
CA GLY A 66 14.05 5.62 17.04
C GLY A 66 15.15 6.66 17.33
N GLY A 67 14.79 7.95 17.23
CA GLY A 67 15.68 9.09 17.52
C GLY A 67 16.27 9.79 16.29
N GLU A 68 16.46 11.11 16.41
CA GLU A 68 16.87 12.04 15.33
C GLU A 68 18.24 11.71 14.72
N GLY A 69 18.38 11.91 13.41
CA GLY A 69 19.65 11.76 12.69
C GLY A 69 20.54 12.99 12.77
N GLN A 70 21.85 12.77 12.86
CA GLN A 70 22.89 13.81 12.79
C GLN A 70 23.64 13.80 11.45
N GLY A 71 24.53 14.77 11.22
CA GLY A 71 25.31 14.92 9.97
C GLY A 71 26.05 13.65 9.54
N ASN A 72 26.69 12.97 10.49
CA ASN A 72 27.39 11.71 10.29
C ASN A 72 26.48 10.48 10.06
N THR A 73 25.14 10.63 10.03
CA THR A 73 24.18 9.52 9.91
C THR A 73 23.57 9.32 8.52
N ALA A 74 24.03 10.08 7.52
CA ALA A 74 23.64 9.93 6.13
C ALA A 74 24.22 8.67 5.46
N VAL A 75 23.56 8.13 4.43
CA VAL A 75 24.24 7.23 3.46
C VAL A 75 25.12 8.06 2.53
N PHE A 76 24.55 9.13 1.97
CA PHE A 76 25.26 10.08 1.11
C PHE A 76 25.21 11.51 1.65
N ILE A 77 26.33 12.20 1.53
CA ILE A 77 26.39 13.67 1.57
C ILE A 77 26.63 14.12 0.14
N VAL A 78 25.79 15.01 -0.39
CA VAL A 78 25.97 15.65 -1.69
C VAL A 78 26.28 17.11 -1.44
N GLU A 79 27.47 17.54 -1.85
CA GLU A 79 27.89 18.93 -1.81
C GLU A 79 27.21 19.75 -2.93
N ALA A 80 27.17 21.07 -2.78
CA ALA A 80 26.58 21.97 -3.77
C ALA A 80 27.18 21.78 -5.18
N GLY A 81 26.32 21.60 -6.18
CA GLY A 81 26.71 21.25 -7.55
C GLY A 81 27.01 19.77 -7.79
N GLY A 82 26.98 18.92 -6.75
CA GLY A 82 27.11 17.47 -6.87
C GLY A 82 25.81 16.80 -7.35
N THR A 83 25.95 15.70 -8.10
CA THR A 83 24.83 14.90 -8.62
C THR A 83 24.93 13.45 -8.16
N LEU A 84 23.92 12.97 -7.44
CA LEU A 84 23.75 11.55 -7.14
C LEU A 84 22.64 11.00 -8.02
N LYS A 85 22.96 10.01 -8.87
CA LYS A 85 21.98 9.40 -9.77
C LYS A 85 21.92 7.88 -9.70
N ASN A 86 20.78 7.31 -10.10
CA ASN A 86 20.58 5.87 -10.25
C ASN A 86 20.97 5.08 -8.98
N ALA A 87 20.47 5.47 -7.81
CA ALA A 87 20.86 4.85 -6.53
C ALA A 87 19.61 4.43 -5.73
N ILE A 88 19.68 3.26 -5.10
CA ILE A 88 18.70 2.83 -4.11
C ILE A 88 19.32 3.03 -2.73
N ILE A 89 18.60 3.64 -1.81
CA ILE A 89 18.99 3.85 -0.42
C ILE A 89 18.29 2.78 0.44
N GLY A 90 19.11 1.98 1.13
CA GLY A 90 18.65 0.90 2.00
C GLY A 90 18.14 1.40 3.35
N LYS A 91 17.56 0.49 4.14
CA LYS A 91 16.93 0.81 5.43
C LYS A 91 17.94 1.25 6.51
N ASN A 92 19.20 0.83 6.40
CA ASN A 92 20.23 1.09 7.41
C ASN A 92 20.80 2.49 7.21
N GLN A 93 20.02 3.47 7.68
CA GLN A 93 20.26 4.91 7.60
C GLN A 93 19.39 5.59 8.67
N LYS A 94 19.76 6.79 9.11
CA LYS A 94 18.84 7.67 9.86
C LYS A 94 18.29 8.73 8.90
N GLN A 95 19.21 9.41 8.23
CA GLN A 95 18.95 10.27 7.09
C GLN A 95 19.45 9.55 5.83
N GLY A 96 18.68 9.55 4.75
CA GLY A 96 19.12 8.88 3.52
C GLY A 96 20.24 9.65 2.82
N VAL A 97 19.91 10.85 2.34
CA VAL A 97 20.81 11.75 1.62
C VAL A 97 20.77 13.14 2.25
N GLN A 98 21.93 13.73 2.51
CA GLN A 98 22.07 15.13 2.93
C GLN A 98 22.54 15.97 1.75
N CYS A 99 21.85 17.09 1.52
CA CYS A 99 22.21 18.12 0.58
C CYS A 99 22.81 19.29 1.37
N ASN A 100 24.13 19.43 1.28
CA ASN A 100 24.88 20.44 2.03
C ASN A 100 25.13 21.66 1.16
N ASN A 101 24.72 22.83 1.66
CA ASN A 101 24.75 24.12 0.97
C ASN A 101 23.80 24.26 -0.24
N ASN A 102 22.75 23.42 -0.31
CA ASN A 102 21.77 23.34 -1.40
C ASN A 102 22.45 22.98 -2.75
N ASP A 103 21.76 23.19 -3.87
CA ASP A 103 22.30 23.11 -5.23
C ASP A 103 22.78 21.69 -5.63
N CYS A 104 22.35 20.67 -4.88
CA CYS A 104 22.52 19.26 -5.23
C CYS A 104 21.45 18.79 -6.21
N VAL A 105 21.77 17.76 -7.01
CA VAL A 105 20.81 17.07 -7.89
C VAL A 105 20.72 15.60 -7.50
N LEU A 106 19.52 15.12 -7.17
CA LEU A 106 19.20 13.71 -6.99
C LEU A 106 18.35 13.25 -8.17
N GLU A 107 18.87 12.35 -9.01
CA GLU A 107 18.21 11.89 -10.24
C GLU A 107 17.96 10.38 -10.18
N ASN A 108 16.70 9.94 -10.27
CA ASN A 108 16.35 8.51 -10.21
C ASN A 108 16.89 7.82 -8.93
N VAL A 109 16.74 8.49 -7.77
CA VAL A 109 17.15 7.99 -6.45
C VAL A 109 15.93 7.45 -5.71
N TRP A 110 16.08 6.28 -5.10
CA TRP A 110 14.97 5.53 -4.50
C TRP A 110 15.22 5.18 -3.04
N TRP A 111 14.21 5.21 -2.17
CA TRP A 111 14.31 4.83 -0.76
C TRP A 111 13.32 3.71 -0.42
N ASN A 112 13.84 2.53 -0.10
CA ASN A 112 13.01 1.32 0.09
C ASN A 112 12.34 1.22 1.48
N ASP A 113 12.88 1.90 2.48
CA ASP A 113 12.35 2.03 3.86
C ASP A 113 12.99 3.31 4.46
N VAL A 114 12.19 4.37 4.66
CA VAL A 114 12.68 5.67 5.16
C VAL A 114 12.65 5.71 6.69
N CYS A 115 13.83 5.70 7.32
CA CYS A 115 13.96 5.66 8.77
C CYS A 115 13.47 6.95 9.48
N GLU A 116 14.18 8.08 9.32
CA GLU A 116 13.74 9.39 9.85
C GLU A 116 13.36 10.35 8.72
N VAL A 117 14.17 10.38 7.66
CA VAL A 117 13.99 11.27 6.51
C VAL A 117 14.78 10.78 5.29
N ALA A 118 14.19 10.88 4.09
CA ALA A 118 14.83 10.45 2.85
C ALA A 118 15.91 11.45 2.40
N MET A 119 15.57 12.73 2.34
CA MET A 119 16.43 13.83 1.92
C MET A 119 16.39 15.00 2.91
N VAL A 120 17.56 15.53 3.31
CA VAL A 120 17.67 16.74 4.13
C VAL A 120 18.42 17.84 3.40
N VAL A 121 17.80 19.00 3.22
CA VAL A 121 18.43 20.21 2.66
C VAL A 121 18.86 21.11 3.83
N ARG A 122 20.16 21.13 4.14
CA ARG A 122 20.67 21.69 5.42
C ARG A 122 20.80 23.21 5.45
N SER A 123 21.40 23.79 4.42
CA SER A 123 21.94 25.16 4.36
C SER A 123 21.91 25.64 2.91
N GLY A 124 21.99 26.94 2.65
CA GLY A 124 22.05 27.49 1.28
C GLY A 124 21.68 28.97 1.24
N THR A 125 21.53 29.51 0.02
CA THR A 125 21.16 30.92 -0.22
C THR A 125 19.71 31.06 -0.67
N ALA A 126 19.18 32.29 -0.73
CA ALA A 126 17.83 32.55 -1.24
C ALA A 126 17.65 32.23 -2.74
N SER A 127 18.76 32.14 -3.48
CA SER A 127 18.84 31.77 -4.90
C SER A 127 19.15 30.29 -5.14
N SER A 128 19.56 29.54 -4.13
CA SER A 128 19.94 28.13 -4.28
C SER A 128 18.74 27.23 -4.58
N VAL A 129 18.94 26.21 -5.43
CA VAL A 129 17.90 25.30 -5.94
C VAL A 129 18.39 23.84 -5.88
N SER A 130 17.90 23.09 -4.90
CA SER A 130 18.12 21.64 -4.81
C SER A 130 17.07 20.87 -5.61
N LYS A 131 17.45 19.81 -6.34
CA LYS A 131 16.53 19.07 -7.23
C LYS A 131 16.41 17.59 -6.87
N LEU A 132 15.19 17.07 -6.96
CA LEU A 132 14.82 15.67 -6.81
C LEU A 132 13.99 15.27 -8.03
N ILE A 133 14.60 14.54 -8.97
CA ILE A 133 14.10 14.31 -10.33
C ILE A 133 13.92 12.80 -10.56
N GLY A 134 12.70 12.35 -10.83
CA GLY A 134 12.35 10.93 -10.85
C GLY A 134 12.60 10.27 -9.50
N GLY A 135 12.65 8.94 -9.47
CA GLY A 135 12.88 8.21 -8.24
C GLY A 135 11.63 8.06 -7.36
N GLY A 136 11.81 7.60 -6.12
CA GLY A 136 10.69 7.47 -5.19
C GLY A 136 11.05 7.04 -3.77
N ALA A 137 10.14 7.25 -2.81
CA ALA A 137 10.37 6.91 -1.41
C ALA A 137 9.13 6.32 -0.74
N ARG A 138 9.33 5.34 0.14
CA ARG A 138 8.23 4.71 0.89
C ARG A 138 8.50 4.50 2.37
N TYR A 139 7.41 4.30 3.11
CA TYR A 139 7.40 4.06 4.55
C TYR A 139 7.98 5.21 5.39
N ALA A 140 7.89 6.44 4.88
CA ALA A 140 8.39 7.63 5.57
C ALA A 140 7.39 8.08 6.65
N ALA A 141 7.53 7.52 7.86
CA ALA A 141 6.60 7.72 8.97
C ALA A 141 6.40 9.20 9.40
N ASP A 142 7.38 10.08 9.13
CA ASP A 142 7.29 11.53 9.34
C ASP A 142 7.35 12.30 8.00
N LYS A 143 8.48 12.23 7.31
CA LYS A 143 8.76 13.09 6.15
C LYS A 143 9.73 12.47 5.15
N VAL A 144 9.49 12.68 3.85
CA VAL A 144 10.44 12.33 2.79
C VAL A 144 11.52 13.42 2.66
N VAL A 145 11.13 14.67 2.43
CA VAL A 145 12.05 15.80 2.31
C VAL A 145 11.91 16.76 3.50
N GLN A 146 13.03 17.02 4.18
CA GLN A 146 13.16 18.04 5.22
C GLN A 146 13.99 19.22 4.69
N HIS A 147 13.43 20.43 4.70
CA HIS A 147 14.11 21.64 4.25
C HIS A 147 14.42 22.56 5.44
N ASN A 148 15.69 22.63 5.84
CA ASN A 148 16.18 23.42 6.96
C ASN A 148 16.73 24.79 6.52
N GLY A 149 17.47 24.83 5.41
CA GLY A 149 18.13 26.04 4.90
C GLY A 149 17.22 27.02 4.16
N HIS A 150 17.82 28.05 3.55
CA HIS A 150 17.17 28.89 2.55
C HIS A 150 17.08 28.18 1.20
N GLY A 151 16.30 28.76 0.28
CA GLY A 151 16.32 28.39 -1.14
C GLY A 151 15.06 27.70 -1.62
N LYS A 152 15.19 26.89 -2.67
CA LYS A 152 14.11 26.17 -3.33
C LYS A 152 14.42 24.68 -3.42
N VAL A 153 13.41 23.84 -3.21
CA VAL A 153 13.45 22.42 -3.61
C VAL A 153 12.52 22.18 -4.80
N GLU A 154 13.02 21.53 -5.85
CA GLU A 154 12.23 21.08 -7.00
C GLU A 154 12.04 19.57 -6.91
N ILE A 155 10.80 19.10 -6.74
CA ILE A 155 10.42 17.68 -6.73
C ILE A 155 9.65 17.41 -8.02
N ILE A 156 10.23 16.62 -8.92
CA ILE A 156 9.76 16.44 -10.31
C ILE A 156 9.70 14.95 -10.63
N GLY A 157 8.56 14.42 -11.09
CA GLY A 157 8.49 13.02 -11.54
C GLY A 157 8.59 11.97 -10.43
N PHE A 158 8.45 12.37 -9.16
CA PHE A 158 8.73 11.54 -7.98
C PHE A 158 7.55 10.64 -7.60
N TYR A 159 7.83 9.39 -7.20
CA TYR A 159 6.83 8.47 -6.64
C TYR A 159 6.92 8.39 -5.11
N ALA A 160 5.79 8.42 -4.41
CA ALA A 160 5.76 8.23 -2.97
C ALA A 160 4.66 7.26 -2.53
N GLU A 161 4.94 6.41 -1.54
CA GLU A 161 4.04 5.34 -1.09
C GLU A 161 4.10 5.21 0.44
N ASP A 162 2.95 5.24 1.11
CA ASP A 162 2.81 5.08 2.57
C ASP A 162 3.72 6.04 3.36
N ILE A 163 3.59 7.33 3.05
CA ILE A 163 4.36 8.42 3.66
C ILE A 163 3.47 9.33 4.52
N SER A 164 4.00 9.97 5.56
CA SER A 164 3.27 11.03 6.27
C SER A 164 3.31 12.35 5.51
N THR A 165 4.50 12.85 5.19
CA THR A 165 4.68 14.13 4.49
C THR A 165 5.71 14.04 3.35
N LEU A 166 5.39 14.50 2.13
CA LEU A 166 6.38 14.49 1.04
C LEU A 166 7.43 15.59 1.25
N TYR A 167 7.00 16.80 1.59
CA TYR A 167 7.91 17.92 1.87
C TYR A 167 7.52 18.68 3.15
N ARG A 168 8.50 18.89 4.01
CA ARG A 168 8.38 19.69 5.24
C ARG A 168 9.38 20.84 5.22
N SER A 169 8.86 22.07 5.21
CA SER A 169 9.65 23.23 5.65
C SER A 169 9.90 23.09 7.15
N CYS A 170 11.15 23.22 7.61
CA CYS A 170 11.50 23.06 9.01
C CYS A 170 10.75 24.07 9.89
N GLY A 171 10.14 23.60 10.98
CA GLY A 171 9.33 24.45 11.86
C GLY A 171 10.08 25.14 13.01
N THR A 172 11.37 24.82 13.20
CA THR A 172 12.21 25.30 14.32
C THR A 172 13.54 25.92 13.84
N CYS A 173 13.98 25.67 12.61
CA CYS A 173 15.30 26.04 12.07
C CYS A 173 15.48 27.54 11.75
N GLY A 174 14.84 28.46 12.48
CA GLY A 174 14.93 29.90 12.25
C GLY A 174 13.95 30.46 11.21
N LYS A 175 13.61 31.75 11.37
CA LYS A 175 12.70 32.50 10.49
C LYS A 175 13.38 32.78 9.15
N MET A 176 13.07 31.96 8.15
CA MET A 176 13.51 32.15 6.77
C MET A 176 12.46 31.60 5.80
N THR A 177 12.37 32.25 4.64
CA THR A 177 11.50 31.83 3.53
C THR A 177 12.10 30.63 2.79
N ARG A 178 11.33 29.54 2.70
CA ARG A 178 11.66 28.34 1.94
C ARG A 178 10.66 28.13 0.82
N ARG A 179 11.14 27.68 -0.35
CA ARG A 179 10.30 27.43 -1.52
C ARG A 179 10.29 25.95 -1.90
N VAL A 180 9.16 25.46 -2.39
CA VAL A 180 9.04 24.13 -3.00
C VAL A 180 8.19 24.18 -4.27
N THR A 181 8.60 23.42 -5.28
CA THR A 181 7.77 23.12 -6.45
C THR A 181 7.61 21.61 -6.59
N VAL A 182 6.37 21.13 -6.66
CA VAL A 182 6.03 19.71 -6.80
C VAL A 182 5.33 19.52 -8.15
N THR A 183 5.94 18.79 -9.08
CA THR A 183 5.48 18.66 -10.47
C THR A 183 5.49 17.21 -10.94
N ASN A 184 4.40 16.74 -11.55
CA ASN A 184 4.28 15.37 -12.09
C ASN A 184 4.59 14.28 -11.04
N VAL A 185 4.01 14.41 -9.85
CA VAL A 185 4.27 13.52 -8.70
C VAL A 185 3.08 12.61 -8.45
N TYR A 186 3.31 11.32 -8.21
CA TYR A 186 2.29 10.36 -7.80
C TYR A 186 2.53 9.91 -6.36
N ILE A 187 1.49 9.99 -5.53
CA ILE A 187 1.54 9.71 -4.10
C ILE A 187 0.47 8.68 -3.76
N VAL A 188 0.82 7.66 -3.01
CA VAL A 188 -0.06 6.63 -2.50
C VAL A 188 -0.09 6.72 -0.97
N ASN A 189 -1.30 6.75 -0.41
CA ASN A 189 -1.61 6.77 1.02
C ASN A 189 -0.84 7.81 1.87
N PRO A 190 -0.90 9.12 1.54
CA PRO A 190 -0.31 10.16 2.39
C PRO A 190 -1.10 10.31 3.70
N THR A 191 -0.46 10.13 4.86
CA THR A 191 -1.16 10.11 6.16
C THR A 191 -1.27 11.46 6.88
N ASN A 192 -0.50 12.48 6.46
CA ASN A 192 -0.60 13.85 6.99
C ASN A 192 -0.84 14.88 5.88
N ALA A 193 0.17 15.19 5.04
CA ALA A 193 0.03 16.19 3.99
C ALA A 193 1.03 16.01 2.84
N VAL A 194 0.72 16.45 1.61
CA VAL A 194 1.75 16.44 0.54
C VAL A 194 2.88 17.43 0.86
N VAL A 195 2.55 18.70 1.08
CA VAL A 195 3.53 19.70 1.54
C VAL A 195 3.06 20.35 2.83
N THR A 196 3.98 20.68 3.73
CA THR A 196 3.73 21.53 4.90
C THR A 196 4.68 22.73 4.92
N VAL A 197 4.10 23.93 4.94
CA VAL A 197 4.78 25.24 4.82
C VAL A 197 4.48 26.16 6.01
N ASN A 198 5.40 27.07 6.32
CA ASN A 198 5.30 27.99 7.44
C ASN A 198 4.79 29.36 6.97
N LYS A 199 3.52 29.66 7.25
CA LYS A 199 2.83 30.89 6.84
C LYS A 199 3.53 32.14 7.38
N ASN A 200 3.92 32.11 8.66
CA ASN A 200 4.53 33.26 9.34
C ASN A 200 6.00 33.53 8.95
N TRP A 201 6.63 32.63 8.19
CA TRP A 201 8.00 32.79 7.67
C TRP A 201 8.03 33.10 6.16
N GLY A 202 6.85 33.26 5.54
CA GLY A 202 6.72 33.62 4.13
C GLY A 202 7.10 32.49 3.17
N ASP A 203 6.93 31.23 3.58
CA ASP A 203 7.19 30.09 2.69
C ASP A 203 6.30 30.11 1.43
N HIS A 204 6.71 29.41 0.38
CA HIS A 204 5.94 29.27 -0.86
C HIS A 204 5.98 27.83 -1.38
N ALA A 205 4.81 27.24 -1.60
CA ALA A 205 4.65 26.00 -2.35
C ALA A 205 3.88 26.24 -3.66
N MET A 206 4.33 25.62 -4.75
CA MET A 206 3.55 25.50 -5.98
C MET A 206 3.44 24.03 -6.37
N LEU A 207 2.24 23.57 -6.71
CA LEU A 207 1.97 22.18 -7.08
C LEU A 207 1.31 22.13 -8.46
N ARG A 208 1.79 21.26 -9.34
CA ARG A 208 1.29 21.08 -10.72
C ARG A 208 1.23 19.59 -11.06
N ASN A 209 0.09 19.11 -11.57
CA ASN A 209 -0.13 17.69 -11.90
C ASN A 209 0.39 16.74 -10.79
N VAL A 210 -0.17 16.88 -9.59
CA VAL A 210 0.07 16.00 -8.44
C VAL A 210 -1.10 15.05 -8.34
N GLN A 211 -0.82 13.76 -8.26
CA GLN A 211 -1.86 12.73 -8.20
C GLN A 211 -1.72 11.94 -6.92
N ILE A 212 -2.85 11.64 -6.31
CA ILE A 212 -2.89 11.10 -4.96
C ILE A 212 -3.89 9.96 -4.94
N LYS A 213 -3.43 8.73 -4.74
CA LYS A 213 -4.28 7.62 -4.31
C LYS A 213 -4.30 7.60 -2.78
N SER A 214 -5.47 7.48 -2.18
CA SER A 214 -5.66 7.29 -0.75
C SER A 214 -6.81 6.31 -0.54
N SER A 215 -6.54 5.18 0.11
CA SER A 215 -7.58 4.33 0.70
C SER A 215 -8.37 5.10 1.78
N GLN A 216 -9.49 4.53 2.24
CA GLN A 216 -10.29 4.98 3.40
C GLN A 216 -11.09 6.31 3.33
N ASN A 217 -11.41 6.88 2.16
CA ASN A 217 -12.12 8.19 2.08
C ASN A 217 -11.44 9.32 2.89
N ALA A 218 -10.17 9.16 3.25
CA ALA A 218 -9.48 10.06 4.15
C ALA A 218 -9.31 11.44 3.50
N ALA A 219 -9.54 12.50 4.27
CA ALA A 219 -9.41 13.87 3.80
C ALA A 219 -7.91 14.21 3.58
N VAL A 220 -7.43 13.94 2.36
CA VAL A 220 -6.05 14.23 1.94
C VAL A 220 -5.77 15.72 2.07
N THR A 221 -4.85 16.10 2.96
CA THR A 221 -4.35 17.48 3.01
C THR A 221 -3.28 17.66 1.95
N VAL A 222 -3.54 18.48 0.93
CA VAL A 222 -2.55 18.74 -0.12
C VAL A 222 -1.46 19.69 0.37
N CYS A 223 -1.84 20.89 0.82
CA CYS A 223 -0.91 21.91 1.33
C CYS A 223 -1.34 22.30 2.74
N GLN A 224 -0.50 22.06 3.75
CA GLN A 224 -0.75 22.38 5.15
C GLN A 224 0.01 23.65 5.57
N TRP A 225 -0.65 24.55 6.29
CA TRP A 225 -0.06 25.82 6.72
C TRP A 225 0.17 25.81 8.23
N MET A 226 1.39 26.20 8.63
CA MET A 226 1.81 26.26 10.02
C MET A 226 2.16 27.69 10.43
N GLU A 227 1.88 28.03 11.69
CA GLU A 227 2.59 29.09 12.41
C GLU A 227 3.71 28.43 13.21
N SER A 228 4.94 28.65 12.75
CA SER A 228 6.14 27.98 13.27
C SER A 228 6.94 28.86 14.22
N ASN A 229 7.57 28.24 15.20
CA ASN A 229 8.27 28.89 16.30
C ASN A 229 9.63 28.22 16.48
N VAL A 230 10.68 29.04 16.55
CA VAL A 230 12.07 28.59 16.71
C VAL A 230 12.29 27.77 17.98
N ASN A 231 11.49 28.03 19.02
CA ASN A 231 11.52 27.31 20.30
C ASN A 231 10.64 26.04 20.32
N GLY A 232 10.08 25.63 19.18
CA GLY A 232 9.13 24.51 19.08
C GLY A 232 7.67 24.91 19.33
N GLY A 233 6.77 23.92 19.31
CA GLY A 233 5.33 24.14 19.56
C GLY A 233 4.56 24.83 18.43
N GLY A 234 5.03 24.72 17.17
CA GLY A 234 4.34 25.30 16.01
C GLY A 234 2.94 24.72 15.77
N LYS A 235 1.98 25.57 15.41
CA LYS A 235 0.54 25.24 15.31
C LYS A 235 0.07 25.15 13.85
N LYS A 236 -0.82 24.19 13.54
CA LYS A 236 -1.57 24.16 12.28
C LYS A 236 -2.58 25.30 12.24
N VAL A 237 -2.52 26.14 11.22
CA VAL A 237 -3.40 27.32 11.06
C VAL A 237 -4.26 27.29 9.80
N GLY A 238 -4.10 26.27 8.97
CA GLY A 238 -5.00 26.02 7.85
C GLY A 238 -4.46 24.96 6.90
N HIS A 239 -5.18 24.78 5.80
CA HIS A 239 -4.77 23.93 4.69
C HIS A 239 -5.51 24.34 3.40
N GLY A 240 -5.02 23.86 2.27
CA GLY A 240 -5.62 24.09 0.96
C GLY A 240 -4.79 25.04 0.09
N PRO A 241 -5.36 25.53 -1.02
CA PRO A 241 -4.75 26.60 -1.80
C PRO A 241 -4.85 27.93 -1.04
N LEU A 242 -3.80 28.75 -1.12
CA LEU A 242 -3.79 30.11 -0.61
C LEU A 242 -2.83 30.95 -1.45
N ASN A 243 -3.28 32.11 -1.90
CA ASN A 243 -2.49 33.01 -2.74
C ASN A 243 -1.11 33.28 -2.13
N SER A 244 -0.08 33.23 -2.98
CA SER A 244 1.35 33.20 -2.65
C SER A 244 1.86 31.98 -1.86
N LEU A 245 1.20 31.55 -0.77
CA LEU A 245 1.68 30.49 0.14
C LEU A 245 1.57 29.07 -0.45
N CYS A 246 0.43 28.72 -1.05
CA CYS A 246 0.10 27.39 -1.57
C CYS A 246 -0.62 27.53 -2.92
N GLN A 247 0.14 27.48 -4.00
CA GLN A 247 -0.31 27.82 -5.34
C GLN A 247 -0.60 26.55 -6.15
N TYR A 248 -1.88 26.21 -6.27
CA TYR A 248 -2.40 25.16 -7.15
C TYR A 248 -3.91 25.36 -7.37
N ALA A 249 -4.42 24.95 -8.52
CA ALA A 249 -5.84 24.86 -8.83
C ALA A 249 -6.35 23.43 -8.61
N ALA A 250 -7.68 23.24 -8.63
CA ALA A 250 -8.28 21.90 -8.54
C ALA A 250 -7.88 20.97 -9.70
N SER A 251 -7.53 21.53 -10.87
CA SER A 251 -7.00 20.77 -12.01
C SER A 251 -5.56 20.29 -11.82
N ASP A 252 -4.79 20.94 -10.95
CA ASP A 252 -3.40 20.55 -10.66
C ASP A 252 -3.29 19.35 -9.72
N VAL A 253 -4.39 18.96 -9.05
CA VAL A 253 -4.36 17.93 -8.01
C VAL A 253 -5.50 16.93 -8.18
N LEU A 254 -5.16 15.69 -8.52
CA LEU A 254 -6.13 14.62 -8.77
C LEU A 254 -6.10 13.61 -7.62
N ILE A 255 -7.13 13.61 -6.78
CA ILE A 255 -7.28 12.65 -5.68
C ILE A 255 -8.17 11.48 -6.14
N ASN A 256 -7.74 10.26 -5.84
CA ASN A 256 -8.41 8.98 -6.14
C ASN A 256 -8.78 8.75 -7.62
N LYS A 257 -8.11 9.47 -8.53
CA LYS A 257 -8.04 9.14 -9.95
C LYS A 257 -6.74 8.36 -10.19
N GLY A 258 -6.81 7.24 -10.90
CA GLY A 258 -5.64 6.42 -11.20
C GLY A 258 -4.64 7.17 -12.07
N ALA A 259 -3.35 6.80 -11.97
CA ALA A 259 -2.30 7.38 -12.79
C ALA A 259 -2.66 7.34 -14.28
N PRO A 260 -2.48 8.45 -15.03
CA PRO A 260 -2.71 8.47 -16.46
C PRO A 260 -1.76 7.48 -17.11
N ARG A 261 -2.31 6.56 -17.89
CA ARG A 261 -1.49 5.74 -18.78
C ARG A 261 -0.71 6.69 -19.69
N THR A 262 0.61 6.59 -19.64
CA THR A 262 1.50 7.15 -20.66
C THR A 262 1.24 6.44 -21.97
N THR A 263 0.25 6.92 -22.72
CA THR A 263 0.12 6.61 -24.13
C THR A 263 1.37 7.14 -24.82
N GLN A 264 2.27 6.23 -25.22
CA GLN A 264 3.23 6.55 -26.27
C GLN A 264 2.43 6.84 -27.53
N VAL A 265 2.14 8.11 -27.78
CA VAL A 265 1.63 8.56 -29.07
C VAL A 265 2.80 8.50 -30.03
N SER A 266 2.89 7.41 -30.79
CA SER A 266 3.69 7.37 -32.01
C SER A 266 3.24 8.52 -32.90
N VAL A 267 4.17 9.41 -33.25
CA VAL A 267 3.86 10.56 -34.10
C VAL A 267 3.60 10.05 -35.52
N ASN A 268 2.33 9.94 -35.89
CA ASN A 268 1.91 10.00 -37.28
C ASN A 268 1.09 11.28 -37.45
N SER A 269 1.61 12.18 -38.27
CA SER A 269 0.91 13.34 -38.77
C SER A 269 -0.25 12.90 -39.68
N ASP A 270 -1.45 13.38 -39.40
CA ASP A 270 -2.20 14.08 -40.44
C ASP A 270 -3.21 15.05 -39.83
N SER A 271 -3.55 16.08 -40.61
CA SER A 271 -4.42 17.19 -40.21
C SER A 271 -5.90 16.82 -40.26
N SER A 272 -6.72 17.46 -39.42
CA SER A 272 -7.61 18.55 -39.88
C SER A 272 -8.52 19.04 -38.76
N ASP A 273 -9.00 20.26 -38.92
CA ASP A 273 -9.82 21.02 -37.96
C ASP A 273 -11.23 20.43 -37.74
N ASP A 274 -11.82 20.69 -36.57
CA ASP A 274 -12.98 21.61 -36.52
C ASP A 274 -13.23 22.15 -35.09
N VAL A 275 -13.83 23.33 -35.00
CA VAL A 275 -14.17 24.04 -33.77
C VAL A 275 -15.69 24.17 -33.66
N SER A 276 -16.28 23.72 -32.56
CA SER A 276 -17.53 24.34 -32.09
C SER A 276 -17.69 24.32 -30.57
N GLN A 277 -18.37 25.34 -30.08
CA GLN A 277 -18.52 25.67 -28.66
C GLN A 277 -19.96 25.39 -28.16
N THR A 278 -20.15 25.74 -26.89
CA THR A 278 -21.37 26.33 -26.30
C THR A 278 -22.51 25.44 -25.78
N GLN A 279 -22.66 25.56 -24.45
CA GLN A 279 -23.88 25.90 -23.69
C GLN A 279 -24.85 24.79 -23.23
N LEU A 280 -24.68 24.46 -21.94
CA LEU A 280 -25.65 24.70 -20.86
C LEU A 280 -27.06 25.20 -21.27
N GLN A 281 -28.10 24.49 -20.81
CA GLN A 281 -29.24 25.15 -20.16
C GLN A 281 -29.94 24.26 -19.11
N GLU A 282 -30.28 24.90 -18.00
CA GLU A 282 -31.21 24.51 -16.94
C GLU A 282 -32.67 24.59 -17.47
N SER A 283 -33.76 24.05 -16.87
CA SER A 283 -34.03 23.29 -15.64
C SER A 283 -35.51 22.80 -15.61
N VAL A 284 -35.95 22.28 -14.44
CA VAL A 284 -37.31 22.28 -13.87
C VAL A 284 -38.04 20.92 -13.71
N LYS A 285 -38.69 20.82 -12.55
CA LYS A 285 -39.43 19.70 -11.90
C LYS A 285 -40.78 19.45 -12.64
N ASN A 286 -41.57 18.38 -12.40
CA ASN A 286 -42.10 17.98 -11.09
C ASN A 286 -42.96 16.68 -11.09
N SER A 287 -42.93 15.95 -9.96
CA SER A 287 -43.99 15.13 -9.32
C SER A 287 -44.67 13.90 -9.96
N LYS A 288 -44.40 12.74 -9.32
CA LYS A 288 -45.34 11.81 -8.63
C LYS A 288 -46.69 11.39 -9.27
N SER A 289 -46.80 10.10 -9.58
CA SER A 289 -47.97 9.22 -9.33
C SER A 289 -47.55 7.74 -9.51
N THR A 290 -48.31 6.68 -9.18
CA THR A 290 -48.88 6.27 -7.86
C THR A 290 -48.92 4.73 -7.76
N THR A 291 -48.70 4.13 -6.57
CA THR A 291 -48.94 2.69 -6.32
C THR A 291 -50.44 2.38 -6.21
N PRO A 292 -50.84 1.10 -6.38
CA PRO A 292 -51.58 0.47 -5.28
C PRO A 292 -51.12 -0.95 -4.93
N SER A 293 -51.39 -1.33 -3.68
CA SER A 293 -51.15 -2.67 -3.12
C SER A 293 -52.44 -3.48 -3.08
N LEU A 294 -52.35 -4.81 -3.23
CA LEU A 294 -53.42 -5.75 -2.90
C LEU A 294 -52.87 -6.92 -2.04
N ARG A 295 -53.77 -7.55 -1.30
CA ARG A 295 -53.49 -8.27 -0.03
C ARG A 295 -53.83 -9.77 -0.13
N LYS A 296 -53.10 -10.59 0.64
CA LYS A 296 -53.48 -11.90 1.26
C LYS A 296 -54.09 -12.97 0.32
N THR A 297 -53.65 -14.22 0.36
CA THR A 297 -53.76 -15.15 1.51
C THR A 297 -52.61 -16.16 1.51
N GLY A 298 -52.56 -17.08 2.48
CA GLY A 298 -51.55 -18.14 2.52
C GLY A 298 -52.16 -19.45 3.00
N GLU A 299 -51.40 -20.54 2.87
CA GLU A 299 -51.81 -21.84 3.41
C GLU A 299 -50.60 -22.68 3.84
N LYS A 300 -50.82 -23.54 4.85
CA LYS A 300 -49.84 -24.52 5.32
C LYS A 300 -50.06 -25.84 4.60
N SER A 301 -48.99 -26.58 4.32
CA SER A 301 -49.06 -28.03 4.24
C SER A 301 -47.91 -28.67 5.00
N SER A 302 -48.11 -29.90 5.46
CA SER A 302 -47.30 -30.57 6.48
C SER A 302 -47.14 -32.04 6.14
N ALA A 303 -46.03 -32.61 6.63
CA ALA A 303 -45.75 -34.04 6.78
C ALA A 303 -45.56 -34.89 5.50
N GLY A 304 -44.43 -35.60 5.51
CA GLY A 304 -44.06 -36.63 4.52
C GLY A 304 -42.85 -37.43 5.03
N LYS A 305 -43.00 -38.10 6.19
CA LYS A 305 -41.97 -39.03 6.70
C LYS A 305 -42.01 -40.32 5.88
N THR A 306 -40.86 -40.73 5.32
CA THR A 306 -40.62 -42.12 4.93
C THR A 306 -39.25 -42.55 5.47
N GLN A 307 -39.21 -43.65 6.22
CA GLN A 307 -37.99 -44.28 6.73
C GLN A 307 -37.74 -45.57 5.96
N THR A 308 -36.50 -45.85 5.55
CA THR A 308 -35.95 -47.21 5.33
C THR A 308 -34.40 -47.13 5.24
N PRO A 309 -33.63 -48.23 5.36
CA PRO A 309 -32.94 -48.49 6.63
C PRO A 309 -31.40 -48.55 6.53
N SER A 310 -30.75 -48.69 7.70
CA SER A 310 -29.32 -48.97 7.83
C SER A 310 -28.89 -50.31 7.19
N ALA A 311 -27.75 -50.30 6.50
CA ALA A 311 -26.96 -51.50 6.22
C ALA A 311 -25.46 -51.20 6.38
N LYS A 312 -24.72 -52.17 6.93
CA LYS A 312 -23.25 -52.17 7.13
C LYS A 312 -22.73 -53.54 6.65
N PRO A 313 -21.43 -53.72 6.38
CA PRO A 313 -20.80 -53.55 5.07
C PRO A 313 -20.36 -54.89 4.44
N PRO A 314 -20.00 -54.93 3.15
CA PRO A 314 -19.13 -55.97 2.62
C PRO A 314 -17.66 -55.52 2.58
N THR A 315 -16.74 -56.47 2.74
CA THR A 315 -15.28 -56.28 2.80
C THR A 315 -14.60 -56.80 1.53
N SER A 316 -13.38 -56.32 1.27
CA SER A 316 -12.39 -56.80 0.28
C SER A 316 -12.59 -56.39 -1.20
N GLY A 317 -11.47 -56.32 -1.93
CA GLY A 317 -11.40 -55.88 -3.33
C GLY A 317 -10.45 -54.70 -3.54
N GLY A 318 -9.14 -54.93 -3.40
CA GLY A 318 -8.14 -53.87 -3.57
C GLY A 318 -7.91 -53.50 -5.04
N ASN A 319 -7.79 -52.20 -5.33
CA ASN A 319 -7.09 -51.73 -6.53
C ASN A 319 -6.39 -50.40 -6.23
N SER A 320 -5.06 -50.37 -6.40
CA SER A 320 -4.20 -49.29 -5.91
C SER A 320 -4.19 -48.09 -6.85
N VAL A 321 -5.20 -47.21 -6.75
CA VAL A 321 -5.15 -45.89 -7.39
C VAL A 321 -4.11 -45.02 -6.66
N LYS A 322 -3.00 -44.76 -7.36
CA LYS A 322 -1.84 -44.03 -6.85
C LYS A 322 -2.17 -42.55 -6.63
N ARG A 323 -2.72 -42.22 -5.46
CA ARG A 323 -3.01 -40.84 -5.04
C ARG A 323 -1.72 -39.98 -5.15
N PRO A 324 -1.78 -38.78 -5.77
CA PRO A 324 -0.62 -37.89 -5.81
C PRO A 324 -0.12 -37.61 -4.39
N ALA A 325 1.20 -37.62 -4.21
CA ALA A 325 1.81 -37.36 -2.91
C ALA A 325 1.52 -35.92 -2.49
N THR A 326 0.85 -35.76 -1.35
CA THR A 326 0.71 -34.45 -0.69
C THR A 326 2.09 -33.96 -0.28
N THR A 327 2.65 -33.02 -1.04
CA THR A 327 3.86 -32.27 -0.67
C THR A 327 3.61 -31.57 0.66
N LYS A 328 4.20 -32.10 1.74
CA LYS A 328 4.24 -31.41 3.04
C LYS A 328 5.15 -30.19 2.91
N SER A 329 4.59 -29.06 2.46
CA SER A 329 5.24 -27.76 2.57
C SER A 329 5.39 -27.40 4.05
N THR A 330 6.60 -27.54 4.58
CA THR A 330 6.98 -26.91 5.84
C THR A 330 7.23 -25.44 5.57
N GLY A 331 6.16 -24.64 5.55
CA GLY A 331 6.25 -23.21 5.28
C GLY A 331 7.24 -22.52 6.23
N SER A 332 8.10 -21.68 5.68
CA SER A 332 8.88 -20.71 6.45
C SER A 332 8.06 -19.43 6.65
N VAL A 333 8.41 -18.61 7.64
CA VAL A 333 7.85 -17.25 7.72
C VAL A 333 8.27 -16.49 6.46
N PRO A 334 7.34 -15.84 5.73
CA PRO A 334 7.68 -15.04 4.57
C PRO A 334 8.60 -13.86 4.94
N ASP A 335 9.52 -13.50 4.04
CA ASP A 335 10.46 -12.39 4.21
C ASP A 335 9.86 -11.01 3.89
N GLY A 336 8.63 -10.98 3.37
CA GLY A 336 7.94 -9.79 2.88
C GLY A 336 8.21 -9.46 1.41
N SER A 337 8.88 -10.36 0.67
CA SER A 337 8.90 -10.30 -0.79
C SER A 337 7.47 -10.41 -1.36
N TRP A 338 7.25 -9.73 -2.49
CA TRP A 338 5.98 -9.74 -3.21
C TRP A 338 6.22 -10.24 -4.64
N PRO A 339 5.39 -11.13 -5.18
CA PRO A 339 5.58 -11.64 -6.53
C PRO A 339 5.32 -10.58 -7.59
N ALA A 340 6.11 -10.59 -8.66
CA ALA A 340 5.84 -9.81 -9.85
C ALA A 340 4.73 -10.48 -10.69
N SER A 341 3.78 -9.68 -11.17
CA SER A 341 2.73 -10.14 -12.08
C SER A 341 3.27 -10.54 -13.44
N LYS A 342 2.74 -11.63 -14.01
CA LYS A 342 3.06 -12.13 -15.37
C LYS A 342 1.99 -11.74 -16.41
N GLY A 343 1.25 -10.67 -16.15
CA GLY A 343 0.21 -10.12 -17.03
C GLY A 343 -1.16 -10.07 -16.36
N THR A 344 -2.10 -9.35 -16.96
CA THR A 344 -3.44 -9.10 -16.39
C THR A 344 -4.52 -9.88 -17.14
N VAL A 345 -5.50 -10.42 -16.40
CA VAL A 345 -6.71 -11.06 -16.91
C VAL A 345 -7.91 -10.36 -16.27
N LEU A 346 -8.90 -9.99 -17.09
CA LEU A 346 -10.12 -9.31 -16.64
C LEU A 346 -11.33 -10.23 -16.83
N TYR A 347 -12.16 -10.38 -15.79
CA TYR A 347 -13.42 -11.11 -15.85
C TYR A 347 -14.63 -10.18 -15.67
N SER A 348 -15.69 -10.38 -16.44
CA SER A 348 -16.97 -9.66 -16.27
C SER A 348 -17.86 -10.26 -15.17
N THR A 349 -17.66 -11.54 -14.86
CA THR A 349 -18.32 -12.31 -13.80
C THR A 349 -17.26 -13.03 -12.95
N PRO A 350 -17.57 -13.53 -11.74
CA PRO A 350 -16.63 -14.35 -10.99
C PRO A 350 -16.22 -15.60 -11.78
N TYR A 351 -14.93 -15.91 -11.82
CA TYR A 351 -14.46 -17.16 -12.43
C TYR A 351 -14.67 -18.32 -11.46
N VAL A 352 -15.41 -19.35 -11.89
CA VAL A 352 -15.77 -20.49 -11.03
C VAL A 352 -14.78 -21.64 -11.22
N ILE A 353 -14.14 -22.05 -10.13
CA ILE A 353 -13.26 -23.21 -10.05
C ILE A 353 -14.09 -24.34 -9.44
N LYS A 354 -14.38 -25.38 -10.22
CA LYS A 354 -15.29 -26.46 -9.81
C LYS A 354 -14.65 -27.42 -8.80
N THR A 355 -15.48 -28.17 -8.09
CA THR A 355 -15.04 -29.26 -7.20
C THR A 355 -14.00 -30.15 -7.88
N GLY A 356 -12.86 -30.36 -7.23
CA GLY A 356 -11.74 -31.18 -7.72
C GLY A 356 -10.89 -30.54 -8.83
N GLN A 357 -11.23 -29.34 -9.33
CA GLN A 357 -10.39 -28.63 -10.29
C GLN A 357 -9.25 -27.87 -9.61
N VAL A 358 -8.12 -27.78 -10.32
CA VAL A 358 -6.99 -26.91 -9.96
C VAL A 358 -6.87 -25.83 -11.03
N PHE A 359 -7.02 -24.57 -10.62
CA PHE A 359 -6.70 -23.41 -11.44
C PHE A 359 -5.33 -22.88 -11.06
N ASP A 360 -4.38 -22.95 -11.99
CA ASP A 360 -3.06 -22.34 -11.86
C ASP A 360 -3.06 -20.98 -12.59
N GLY A 361 -3.06 -19.90 -11.80
CA GLY A 361 -3.07 -18.53 -12.30
C GLY A 361 -1.75 -18.07 -12.92
N GLN A 362 -0.69 -18.88 -12.87
CA GLN A 362 0.63 -18.60 -13.45
C GLN A 362 1.26 -17.26 -13.01
N MET A 363 0.91 -16.78 -11.81
CA MET A 363 1.23 -15.46 -11.25
C MET A 363 0.75 -14.28 -12.10
N LYS A 364 -0.36 -14.43 -12.81
CA LYS A 364 -1.07 -13.30 -13.45
C LYS A 364 -1.93 -12.57 -12.41
N THR A 365 -2.18 -11.28 -12.67
CA THR A 365 -3.15 -10.47 -11.91
C THR A 365 -4.54 -10.66 -12.49
N TYR A 366 -5.49 -11.05 -11.65
CA TYR A 366 -6.89 -11.25 -11.98
C TYR A 366 -7.74 -10.15 -11.35
N GLU A 367 -8.60 -9.54 -12.15
CA GLU A 367 -9.45 -8.42 -11.76
C GLU A 367 -10.84 -8.55 -12.41
N ARG A 368 -11.82 -7.81 -11.86
CA ARG A 368 -13.12 -7.65 -12.49
C ARG A 368 -13.11 -6.44 -13.42
N SER A 369 -13.58 -6.60 -14.65
CA SER A 369 -13.66 -5.48 -15.62
C SER A 369 -14.75 -4.46 -15.29
N ASN A 370 -15.74 -4.87 -14.51
CA ASN A 370 -16.96 -4.13 -14.20
C ASN A 370 -17.16 -3.80 -12.71
N VAL A 371 -16.24 -4.20 -11.83
CA VAL A 371 -16.26 -3.86 -10.40
C VAL A 371 -15.13 -2.89 -10.11
N LYS A 372 -15.44 -1.85 -9.34
CA LYS A 372 -14.45 -0.99 -8.70
C LYS A 372 -14.58 -1.17 -7.19
N CYS A 373 -13.48 -1.13 -6.46
CA CYS A 373 -13.57 -1.08 -5.01
C CYS A 373 -14.33 0.19 -4.59
N THR A 374 -15.44 -0.01 -3.90
CA THR A 374 -16.26 1.01 -3.25
C THR A 374 -16.73 0.41 -1.93
N GLY A 375 -16.50 1.09 -0.81
CA GLY A 375 -16.76 0.55 0.52
C GLY A 375 -18.22 0.14 0.78
N GLY A 376 -18.41 -0.71 1.80
CA GLY A 376 -19.68 -1.36 2.14
C GLY A 376 -19.80 -2.77 1.55
N GLU A 377 -20.75 -3.58 2.04
CA GLU A 377 -20.66 -5.05 1.98
C GLU A 377 -20.79 -5.70 0.58
N GLY A 378 -19.94 -6.68 0.32
CA GLY A 378 -19.79 -7.45 -0.90
C GLY A 378 -20.54 -8.78 -0.88
N GLN A 379 -20.61 -9.42 -2.05
CA GLN A 379 -21.31 -10.68 -2.27
C GLN A 379 -20.59 -11.52 -3.34
N LYS A 380 -20.94 -12.81 -3.46
CA LYS A 380 -20.23 -13.76 -4.33
C LYS A 380 -20.19 -13.37 -5.81
N ASP A 381 -21.22 -12.70 -6.31
CA ASP A 381 -21.29 -12.13 -7.67
C ASP A 381 -20.33 -10.96 -7.91
N THR A 382 -19.78 -10.37 -6.84
CA THR A 382 -18.74 -9.33 -6.86
C THR A 382 -17.31 -9.86 -6.66
N ALA A 383 -17.14 -11.16 -6.43
CA ALA A 383 -15.85 -11.81 -6.26
C ALA A 383 -15.02 -11.91 -7.56
N VAL A 384 -13.70 -12.03 -7.49
CA VAL A 384 -12.87 -12.39 -8.67
C VAL A 384 -12.98 -13.88 -8.97
N PHE A 385 -12.88 -14.71 -7.93
CA PHE A 385 -13.01 -16.17 -8.02
C PHE A 385 -14.06 -16.73 -7.07
N LEU A 386 -14.81 -17.73 -7.53
CA LEU A 386 -15.57 -18.65 -6.70
C LEU A 386 -14.87 -20.01 -6.73
N VAL A 387 -14.43 -20.50 -5.58
CA VAL A 387 -13.86 -21.84 -5.42
C VAL A 387 -14.93 -22.71 -4.77
N GLU A 388 -15.40 -23.72 -5.50
CA GLU A 388 -16.30 -24.73 -4.93
C GLU A 388 -15.53 -25.68 -4.01
N ALA A 389 -16.23 -26.36 -3.10
CA ALA A 389 -15.62 -27.30 -2.17
C ALA A 389 -14.76 -28.35 -2.90
N GLY A 390 -13.53 -28.58 -2.42
CA GLY A 390 -12.52 -29.43 -3.07
C GLY A 390 -11.83 -28.80 -4.29
N GLY A 391 -12.16 -27.56 -4.67
CA GLY A 391 -11.45 -26.79 -5.69
C GLY A 391 -10.15 -26.18 -5.17
N THR A 392 -9.21 -25.92 -6.08
CA THR A 392 -7.91 -25.29 -5.78
C THR A 392 -7.68 -24.05 -6.65
N LEU A 393 -7.45 -22.90 -6.02
CA LEU A 393 -6.88 -21.72 -6.67
C LEU A 393 -5.42 -21.60 -6.25
N LYS A 394 -4.50 -21.57 -7.22
CA LYS A 394 -3.09 -21.36 -6.92
C LYS A 394 -2.36 -20.43 -7.87
N ASN A 395 -1.22 -19.92 -7.41
CA ASN A 395 -0.32 -19.06 -8.19
C ASN A 395 -1.06 -17.87 -8.85
N ALA A 396 -1.80 -17.08 -8.08
CA ALA A 396 -2.63 -16.00 -8.62
C ALA A 396 -2.39 -14.69 -7.87
N ILE A 397 -2.38 -13.58 -8.58
CA ILE A 397 -2.46 -12.25 -7.97
C ILE A 397 -3.90 -11.75 -8.17
N ILE A 398 -4.49 -11.17 -7.13
CA ILE A 398 -5.83 -10.57 -7.14
C ILE A 398 -5.61 -9.06 -7.09
N GLY A 399 -5.96 -8.38 -8.19
CA GLY A 399 -5.79 -6.94 -8.30
C GLY A 399 -6.89 -6.15 -7.60
N LYS A 400 -6.76 -4.82 -7.59
CA LYS A 400 -7.61 -3.89 -6.81
C LYS A 400 -9.05 -3.77 -7.31
N ASN A 401 -9.31 -4.11 -8.57
CA ASN A 401 -10.64 -4.02 -9.17
C ASN A 401 -11.48 -5.25 -8.76
N GLN A 402 -11.82 -5.28 -7.48
CA GLN A 402 -12.63 -6.30 -6.82
C GLN A 402 -13.38 -5.66 -5.65
N LYS A 403 -14.38 -6.36 -5.13
CA LYS A 403 -15.07 -5.99 -3.88
C LYS A 403 -14.86 -7.06 -2.81
N GLU A 404 -15.11 -8.30 -3.22
CA GLU A 404 -14.58 -9.50 -2.57
C GLU A 404 -13.46 -10.06 -3.46
N GLY A 405 -12.38 -10.58 -2.87
CA GLY A 405 -11.30 -11.19 -3.64
C GLY A 405 -11.65 -12.59 -4.14
N VAL A 406 -11.77 -13.53 -3.21
CA VAL A 406 -12.04 -14.95 -3.46
C VAL A 406 -13.11 -15.43 -2.49
N HIS A 407 -14.10 -16.17 -2.99
CA HIS A 407 -15.05 -16.90 -2.15
C HIS A 407 -14.75 -18.39 -2.13
N CYS A 408 -14.89 -18.98 -0.96
CA CYS A 408 -14.97 -20.41 -0.69
C CYS A 408 -16.32 -20.65 0.02
N ASP A 409 -17.41 -20.69 -0.75
CA ASP A 409 -18.78 -20.57 -0.20
C ASP A 409 -19.28 -21.82 0.54
N ASP A 410 -18.67 -22.98 0.29
CA ASP A 410 -19.02 -24.27 0.91
C ASP A 410 -17.85 -24.91 1.68
N HIS A 411 -16.84 -24.09 2.04
CA HIS A 411 -15.62 -24.53 2.72
C HIS A 411 -14.80 -25.54 1.88
N ASP A 412 -13.87 -26.27 2.51
CA ASP A 412 -13.06 -27.33 1.86
C ASP A 412 -12.24 -26.91 0.61
N CYS A 413 -11.91 -25.63 0.45
CA CYS A 413 -11.09 -25.12 -0.66
C CYS A 413 -9.59 -25.14 -0.34
N THR A 414 -8.76 -25.20 -1.40
CA THR A 414 -7.31 -24.99 -1.31
C THR A 414 -6.91 -23.68 -1.98
N ILE A 415 -6.25 -22.80 -1.24
CA ILE A 415 -5.77 -21.49 -1.69
C ILE A 415 -4.25 -21.46 -1.48
N GLU A 416 -3.47 -21.52 -2.56
CA GLU A 416 -2.01 -21.73 -2.49
C GLU A 416 -1.25 -20.68 -3.31
N ASN A 417 -0.31 -19.93 -2.70
CA ASN A 417 0.46 -18.91 -3.40
C ASN A 417 -0.44 -17.87 -4.10
N VAL A 418 -1.44 -17.37 -3.37
CA VAL A 418 -2.39 -16.35 -3.83
C VAL A 418 -2.13 -15.03 -3.11
N TRP A 419 -2.10 -13.93 -3.86
CA TRP A 419 -1.62 -12.64 -3.40
C TRP A 419 -2.61 -11.52 -3.72
N TRP A 420 -3.02 -10.72 -2.75
CA TRP A 420 -3.98 -9.63 -2.95
C TRP A 420 -3.28 -8.27 -2.86
N ASP A 421 -3.17 -7.57 -3.99
CA ASP A 421 -2.45 -6.30 -4.11
C ASP A 421 -3.11 -5.17 -3.30
N ASP A 422 -4.44 -5.19 -3.20
CA ASP A 422 -5.25 -4.15 -2.57
C ASP A 422 -6.62 -4.76 -2.21
N VAL A 423 -6.83 -5.07 -0.93
CA VAL A 423 -8.06 -5.70 -0.43
C VAL A 423 -9.13 -4.63 -0.18
N CYS A 424 -10.33 -4.84 -0.68
CA CYS A 424 -11.38 -3.82 -0.67
C CYS A 424 -12.24 -3.95 0.59
N GLU A 425 -12.78 -5.14 0.79
CA GLU A 425 -13.49 -5.53 2.00
C GLU A 425 -12.82 -6.78 2.58
N ASP A 426 -13.01 -7.92 1.91
CA ASP A 426 -12.48 -9.23 2.30
C ASP A 426 -11.64 -9.82 1.17
N ALA A 427 -10.44 -10.33 1.51
CA ALA A 427 -9.57 -10.98 0.54
C ALA A 427 -10.08 -12.40 0.25
N LEU A 428 -10.41 -13.14 1.31
CA LEU A 428 -10.92 -14.51 1.25
C LEU A 428 -12.12 -14.67 2.19
N SER A 429 -13.29 -14.87 1.58
CA SER A 429 -14.56 -15.15 2.23
C SER A 429 -14.80 -16.67 2.32
N ILE A 430 -14.83 -17.25 3.52
CA ILE A 430 -15.05 -18.70 3.75
C ILE A 430 -16.42 -18.89 4.40
N LYS A 431 -17.36 -19.50 3.67
CA LYS A 431 -18.77 -19.66 4.07
C LYS A 431 -19.14 -21.17 4.04
N GLY A 432 -20.36 -21.51 4.43
CA GLY A 432 -20.90 -22.89 4.34
C GLY A 432 -20.09 -23.95 5.10
N GLY A 433 -20.16 -25.19 4.62
CA GLY A 433 -19.39 -26.33 5.17
C GLY A 433 -19.95 -26.96 6.45
N SER A 434 -19.09 -27.74 7.12
CA SER A 434 -19.40 -28.58 8.27
C SER A 434 -18.36 -28.44 9.40
N ALA A 435 -18.64 -28.94 10.60
CA ALA A 435 -17.66 -28.97 11.69
C ALA A 435 -16.38 -29.77 11.37
N SER A 436 -16.42 -30.66 10.37
CA SER A 436 -15.30 -31.43 9.83
C SER A 436 -14.60 -30.78 8.63
N SER A 437 -15.18 -29.73 8.04
CA SER A 437 -14.63 -29.07 6.85
C SER A 437 -13.31 -28.34 7.14
N VAL A 438 -12.40 -28.34 6.17
CA VAL A 438 -11.05 -27.77 6.28
C VAL A 438 -10.68 -26.99 5.03
N THR A 439 -10.65 -25.65 5.12
CA THR A 439 -10.04 -24.80 4.09
C THR A 439 -8.56 -24.57 4.41
N THR A 440 -7.69 -24.69 3.41
CA THR A 440 -6.25 -24.46 3.56
C THR A 440 -5.79 -23.23 2.77
N VAL A 441 -5.05 -22.35 3.42
CA VAL A 441 -4.46 -21.12 2.87
C VAL A 441 -2.95 -21.20 3.08
N THR A 442 -2.16 -21.27 2.01
CA THR A 442 -0.71 -21.59 2.11
C THR A 442 0.15 -20.72 1.22
N ASN A 443 1.24 -20.16 1.74
CA ASN A 443 2.19 -19.31 1.01
C ASN A 443 1.56 -18.06 0.37
N CYS A 444 0.51 -17.51 0.98
CA CYS A 444 -0.28 -16.40 0.45
C CYS A 444 0.15 -15.04 1.01
N GLY A 445 -0.32 -13.93 0.42
CA GLY A 445 -0.13 -12.62 1.03
C GLY A 445 -1.19 -11.56 0.68
N ALA A 446 -1.37 -10.55 1.52
CA ALA A 446 -2.39 -9.52 1.31
C ALA A 446 -1.96 -8.14 1.82
N ARG A 447 -2.42 -7.08 1.15
CA ARG A 447 -2.15 -5.68 1.51
C ARG A 447 -3.41 -4.84 1.64
N HIS A 448 -3.30 -3.79 2.46
CA HIS A 448 -4.24 -2.66 2.57
C HIS A 448 -5.69 -3.03 2.94
N ALA A 449 -5.92 -4.18 3.60
CA ALA A 449 -7.26 -4.66 3.97
C ALA A 449 -7.85 -3.86 5.15
N GLU A 450 -8.70 -2.87 4.88
CA GLU A 450 -9.20 -1.93 5.90
C GLU A 450 -9.79 -2.62 7.16
N ASP A 451 -10.63 -3.65 6.98
CA ASP A 451 -11.26 -4.41 8.07
C ASP A 451 -10.64 -5.79 8.33
N LYS A 452 -10.59 -6.66 7.30
CA LYS A 452 -10.21 -8.06 7.44
C LYS A 452 -9.70 -8.69 6.13
N VAL A 453 -8.69 -9.57 6.23
CA VAL A 453 -8.15 -10.32 5.09
C VAL A 453 -8.95 -11.60 4.88
N ILE A 454 -9.03 -12.46 5.90
CA ILE A 454 -9.76 -13.74 5.85
C ILE A 454 -10.97 -13.66 6.78
N GLN A 455 -12.17 -13.77 6.21
CA GLN A 455 -13.43 -13.81 6.93
C GLN A 455 -13.97 -15.24 6.96
N HIS A 456 -14.14 -15.79 8.16
CA HIS A 456 -14.64 -17.14 8.37
C HIS A 456 -16.07 -17.09 8.92
N ASN A 457 -17.04 -17.36 8.05
CA ASN A 457 -18.48 -17.30 8.30
C ASN A 457 -19.08 -18.68 8.66
N GLY A 458 -18.63 -19.74 7.99
CA GLY A 458 -19.13 -21.11 8.18
C GLY A 458 -18.65 -21.80 9.47
N PRO A 459 -19.17 -22.99 9.81
CA PRO A 459 -18.48 -23.93 10.70
C PRO A 459 -17.27 -24.56 10.00
N GLY A 460 -16.28 -25.00 10.79
CA GLY A 460 -15.14 -25.77 10.27
C GLY A 460 -13.80 -25.27 10.80
N THR A 461 -12.73 -25.63 10.07
CA THR A 461 -11.35 -25.28 10.39
C THR A 461 -10.68 -24.56 9.23
N VAL A 462 -10.06 -23.42 9.48
CA VAL A 462 -9.18 -22.75 8.51
C VAL A 462 -7.72 -22.96 8.91
N LYS A 463 -6.88 -23.41 7.99
CA LYS A 463 -5.44 -23.61 8.23
C LYS A 463 -4.66 -22.60 7.38
N ILE A 464 -3.97 -21.68 8.04
CA ILE A 464 -3.16 -20.63 7.43
C ILE A 464 -1.69 -20.97 7.70
N ASN A 465 -0.86 -21.12 6.67
CA ASN A 465 0.56 -21.39 6.83
C ASN A 465 1.41 -20.59 5.83
N GLY A 466 2.39 -19.82 6.30
CA GLY A 466 3.22 -19.02 5.40
C GLY A 466 2.45 -17.83 4.85
N PHE A 467 1.95 -16.92 5.69
CA PHE A 467 1.15 -15.77 5.23
C PHE A 467 1.89 -14.44 5.45
N PHE A 468 1.99 -13.61 4.40
CA PHE A 468 2.49 -12.24 4.51
C PHE A 468 1.35 -11.23 4.47
N ALA A 469 1.18 -10.42 5.52
CA ALA A 469 0.11 -9.42 5.56
C ALA A 469 0.68 -8.05 5.92
N GLN A 470 0.30 -7.00 5.20
CA GLN A 470 0.71 -5.62 5.48
C GLN A 470 -0.50 -4.68 5.50
N GLU A 471 -0.55 -3.80 6.51
CA GLU A 471 -1.56 -2.73 6.66
C GLU A 471 -3.00 -3.24 6.57
N PHE A 472 -3.36 -4.08 7.53
CA PHE A 472 -4.63 -4.80 7.52
C PHE A 472 -5.34 -4.66 8.87
N GLY A 473 -6.66 -4.58 8.90
CA GLY A 473 -7.44 -4.59 10.13
C GLY A 473 -7.21 -5.86 10.95
N LYS A 474 -7.49 -7.02 10.35
CA LYS A 474 -7.38 -8.37 10.94
C LYS A 474 -6.96 -9.36 9.86
N LEU A 475 -5.94 -10.19 10.08
CA LEU A 475 -5.56 -11.24 9.12
C LEU A 475 -6.64 -12.31 9.07
N TYR A 476 -7.19 -12.68 10.22
CA TYR A 476 -8.32 -13.61 10.31
C TYR A 476 -9.39 -13.10 11.27
N ARG A 477 -10.64 -13.17 10.83
CA ARG A 477 -11.83 -12.88 11.64
C ARG A 477 -12.77 -14.08 11.63
N SER A 478 -13.06 -14.63 12.81
CA SER A 478 -14.26 -15.45 12.99
C SER A 478 -15.48 -14.55 13.02
N CYS A 479 -16.47 -14.80 12.16
CA CYS A 479 -17.62 -13.92 12.01
C CYS A 479 -18.39 -13.72 13.32
N GLY A 480 -18.42 -12.48 13.80
CA GLY A 480 -19.09 -12.13 15.07
C GLY A 480 -20.61 -12.06 14.98
N THR A 481 -21.18 -11.90 13.79
CA THR A 481 -22.63 -11.73 13.54
C THR A 481 -23.31 -12.96 12.95
N CYS A 482 -22.55 -13.92 12.42
CA CYS A 482 -23.06 -15.12 11.71
C CYS A 482 -23.57 -16.23 12.65
N GLY A 483 -24.15 -15.87 13.80
CA GLY A 483 -24.70 -16.81 14.78
C GLY A 483 -23.65 -17.56 15.62
N ASN A 484 -24.17 -18.34 16.58
CA ASN A 484 -23.39 -19.11 17.55
C ASN A 484 -22.80 -20.39 16.93
N ILE A 485 -21.77 -20.22 16.10
CA ILE A 485 -21.09 -21.29 15.38
C ILE A 485 -19.63 -21.35 15.86
N PRO A 486 -19.18 -22.46 16.49
CA PRO A 486 -17.78 -22.62 16.87
C PRO A 486 -16.88 -22.76 15.65
N ARG A 487 -15.86 -21.90 15.54
CA ARG A 487 -14.89 -21.90 14.44
C ARG A 487 -13.49 -22.20 14.92
N LYS A 488 -12.75 -22.96 14.12
CA LYS A 488 -11.34 -23.30 14.41
C LYS A 488 -10.41 -22.62 13.42
N VAL A 489 -9.27 -22.17 13.91
CA VAL A 489 -8.18 -21.70 13.05
C VAL A 489 -6.82 -22.19 13.56
N THR A 490 -5.96 -22.59 12.63
CA THR A 490 -4.54 -22.85 12.91
C THR A 490 -3.73 -21.91 12.04
N ILE A 491 -2.80 -21.17 12.65
CA ILE A 491 -2.03 -20.12 11.99
C ILE A 491 -0.57 -20.33 12.29
N GLU A 492 0.20 -20.64 11.26
CA GLU A 492 1.62 -20.91 11.36
C GLU A 492 2.42 -20.01 10.41
N ASN A 493 3.62 -19.61 10.82
CA ASN A 493 4.61 -18.97 9.95
C ASN A 493 4.07 -17.69 9.28
N VAL A 494 3.58 -16.74 10.07
CA VAL A 494 3.03 -15.48 9.57
C VAL A 494 4.04 -14.36 9.72
N TYR A 495 4.15 -13.48 8.72
CA TYR A 495 4.76 -12.17 8.88
C TYR A 495 3.71 -11.07 8.67
N ALA A 496 3.40 -10.36 9.74
CA ALA A 496 2.41 -9.28 9.77
C ALA A 496 3.10 -7.93 9.93
N ILE A 497 2.77 -6.95 9.09
CA ILE A 497 3.24 -5.57 9.17
C ILE A 497 2.04 -4.65 9.45
N ASN A 498 2.13 -3.84 10.50
CA ASN A 498 1.16 -2.81 10.87
C ASN A 498 -0.33 -3.27 10.93
N PRO A 499 -0.69 -4.26 11.78
CA PRO A 499 -2.10 -4.59 12.02
C PRO A 499 -2.87 -3.39 12.59
N LEU A 500 -3.97 -3.00 11.94
CA LEU A 500 -4.80 -1.85 12.32
C LEU A 500 -5.69 -2.14 13.54
N VAL A 501 -6.14 -3.39 13.74
CA VAL A 501 -6.91 -3.81 14.92
C VAL A 501 -6.22 -4.93 15.71
N SER A 502 -5.94 -6.05 15.04
CA SER A 502 -5.34 -7.27 15.61
C SER A 502 -4.66 -8.11 14.53
N VAL A 503 -3.84 -9.10 14.90
CA VAL A 503 -3.48 -10.16 13.93
C VAL A 503 -4.72 -11.02 13.68
N ILE A 504 -5.39 -11.52 14.73
CA ILE A 504 -6.69 -12.19 14.59
C ILE A 504 -7.70 -11.79 15.67
N THR A 505 -9.00 -11.96 15.38
CA THR A 505 -10.07 -11.86 16.37
C THR A 505 -11.03 -13.06 16.34
N VAL A 506 -11.16 -13.75 17.48
CA VAL A 506 -12.02 -14.94 17.71
C VAL A 506 -13.14 -14.65 18.72
N ASN A 507 -14.26 -15.38 18.66
CA ASN A 507 -15.43 -15.17 19.51
C ASN A 507 -15.43 -16.11 20.73
N LYS A 508 -15.29 -15.54 21.94
CA LYS A 508 -15.22 -16.29 23.19
C LYS A 508 -16.52 -17.05 23.49
N ASN A 509 -17.66 -16.40 23.33
CA ASN A 509 -18.98 -16.96 23.59
C ASN A 509 -19.44 -18.01 22.57
N TYR A 510 -18.77 -18.11 21.42
CA TYR A 510 -19.05 -19.13 20.41
C TYR A 510 -18.14 -20.36 20.53
N ASN A 511 -17.25 -20.39 21.55
CA ASN A 511 -16.28 -21.46 21.78
C ASN A 511 -15.31 -21.67 20.61
N ASP A 512 -14.93 -20.57 19.94
CA ASP A 512 -13.89 -20.57 18.92
C ASP A 512 -12.55 -21.07 19.49
N GLN A 513 -11.69 -21.58 18.61
CA GLN A 513 -10.35 -22.08 18.98
C GLN A 513 -9.32 -21.64 17.94
N ALA A 514 -8.35 -20.84 18.35
CA ALA A 514 -7.19 -20.50 17.56
C ALA A 514 -5.93 -21.18 18.13
N ILE A 515 -5.09 -21.71 17.24
CA ILE A 515 -3.71 -22.15 17.53
C ILE A 515 -2.79 -21.26 16.69
N LEU A 516 -1.81 -20.61 17.32
CA LEU A 516 -0.86 -19.72 16.64
C LEU A 516 0.56 -20.18 16.91
N LYS A 517 1.41 -20.18 15.88
CA LYS A 517 2.82 -20.60 15.96
C LYS A 517 3.70 -19.80 15.01
N ASN A 518 4.88 -19.38 15.48
CA ASN A 518 5.88 -18.66 14.68
C ASN A 518 5.27 -17.44 13.94
N ILE A 519 4.67 -16.54 14.72
CA ILE A 519 4.04 -15.30 14.24
C ILE A 519 5.02 -14.15 14.44
N ARG A 520 5.52 -13.56 13.36
CA ARG A 520 6.33 -12.33 13.39
C ARG A 520 5.45 -11.13 13.12
N VAL A 521 5.56 -10.07 13.93
CA VAL A 521 4.81 -8.82 13.75
C VAL A 521 5.76 -7.61 13.78
N LYS A 522 5.85 -6.85 12.69
CA LYS A 522 6.44 -5.49 12.67
C LYS A 522 5.30 -4.49 12.87
N SER A 523 5.40 -3.60 13.84
CA SER A 523 4.32 -2.65 14.17
C SER A 523 4.86 -1.38 14.84
N SER A 524 4.40 -0.23 14.38
CA SER A 524 4.64 1.06 15.05
C SER A 524 3.86 1.24 16.37
N LYS A 525 2.87 0.39 16.65
CA LYS A 525 2.06 0.45 17.88
C LYS A 525 2.76 -0.21 19.05
N SER A 526 2.72 0.45 20.21
CA SER A 526 3.24 -0.05 21.50
C SER A 526 2.45 -1.24 22.06
N ASN A 527 1.17 -1.39 21.72
CA ASN A 527 0.37 -2.57 22.05
C ASN A 527 -0.20 -3.21 20.77
N VAL A 528 0.22 -4.44 20.48
CA VAL A 528 -0.22 -5.26 19.34
C VAL A 528 -1.12 -6.39 19.85
N ARG A 529 -2.39 -6.38 19.45
CA ARG A 529 -3.33 -7.46 19.75
C ARG A 529 -3.08 -8.63 18.81
N VAL A 530 -2.32 -9.63 19.24
CA VAL A 530 -2.02 -10.80 18.40
C VAL A 530 -3.27 -11.67 18.23
N CYS A 531 -3.85 -12.13 19.34
CA CYS A 531 -5.12 -12.84 19.36
C CYS A 531 -6.11 -12.05 20.21
N GLU A 532 -7.07 -11.37 19.59
CA GLU A 532 -8.15 -10.66 20.26
C GLU A 532 -9.35 -11.60 20.48
N TRP A 533 -10.02 -11.47 21.62
CA TRP A 533 -11.23 -12.19 21.96
C TRP A 533 -12.41 -11.22 21.92
N SER A 534 -13.48 -11.58 21.23
CA SER A 534 -14.72 -10.80 21.16
C SER A 534 -15.91 -11.55 21.73
N GLN A 535 -16.93 -10.79 22.13
CA GLN A 535 -18.30 -11.26 22.24
C GLN A 535 -18.93 -11.18 20.85
N GLY A 536 -19.39 -12.31 20.30
CA GLY A 536 -20.25 -12.34 19.11
C GLY A 536 -21.72 -12.06 19.45
N GLY A 537 -22.47 -11.54 18.49
CA GLY A 537 -23.88 -11.17 18.59
C GLY A 537 -24.26 -10.15 17.52
N GLY A 538 -25.43 -9.52 17.64
CA GLY A 538 -25.87 -8.48 16.69
C GLY A 538 -24.99 -7.22 16.65
N LYS A 539 -24.20 -6.98 17.71
CA LYS A 539 -23.14 -5.96 17.78
C LYS A 539 -21.92 -6.56 18.47
N PRO A 540 -20.95 -7.12 17.74
CA PRO A 540 -19.77 -7.72 18.35
C PRO A 540 -18.91 -6.69 19.09
N SER A 541 -18.31 -7.08 20.21
CA SER A 541 -17.46 -6.21 21.03
C SER A 541 -16.17 -6.91 21.47
N SER A 542 -15.07 -6.17 21.63
CA SER A 542 -13.80 -6.72 22.15
C SER A 542 -13.90 -6.97 23.66
N LEU A 543 -13.41 -8.12 24.13
CA LEU A 543 -13.39 -8.55 25.53
C LEU A 543 -11.98 -8.60 26.12
N GLY A 544 -10.94 -8.65 25.28
CA GLY A 544 -9.55 -8.82 25.71
C GLY A 544 -8.67 -9.33 24.58
N HIS A 545 -7.39 -9.56 24.86
CA HIS A 545 -6.41 -10.08 23.90
C HIS A 545 -5.26 -10.79 24.62
N GLY A 546 -4.59 -11.70 23.91
CA GLY A 546 -3.46 -12.48 24.41
C GLY A 546 -3.64 -13.99 24.23
N PRO A 547 -2.80 -14.81 24.89
CA PRO A 547 -3.07 -16.24 25.10
C PRO A 547 -4.29 -16.43 26.02
N SER A 548 -5.15 -17.40 25.71
CA SER A 548 -6.29 -17.77 26.57
C SER A 548 -6.76 -19.19 26.33
N GLY A 549 -6.34 -20.11 27.21
CA GLY A 549 -6.84 -21.49 27.27
C GLY A 549 -6.96 -22.14 25.90
N LYS A 550 -8.16 -22.63 25.55
CA LYS A 550 -8.47 -23.21 24.23
C LYS A 550 -8.79 -22.16 23.15
N LEU A 551 -9.13 -20.93 23.54
CA LEU A 551 -9.58 -19.86 22.64
C LEU A 551 -8.44 -19.27 21.81
N CYS A 552 -7.29 -19.01 22.44
CA CYS A 552 -6.05 -18.56 21.80
C CYS A 552 -4.87 -19.33 22.40
N GLN A 553 -4.44 -20.38 21.70
CA GLN A 553 -3.38 -21.29 22.10
C GLN A 553 -2.06 -20.87 21.45
N TYR A 554 -1.21 -20.18 22.22
CA TYR A 554 0.16 -19.84 21.87
C TYR A 554 0.95 -19.43 23.11
N THR A 555 2.28 -19.50 23.05
CA THR A 555 3.21 -19.05 24.08
C THR A 555 3.96 -17.78 23.65
N THR A 556 4.74 -17.16 24.54
CA THR A 556 5.58 -16.02 24.17
C THR A 556 6.65 -16.37 23.13
N SER A 557 7.14 -17.62 23.09
CA SER A 557 8.07 -18.08 22.04
C SER A 557 7.42 -18.34 20.69
N ASP A 558 6.09 -18.35 20.60
CA ASP A 558 5.36 -18.50 19.33
C ASP A 558 5.15 -17.16 18.62
N VAL A 559 5.46 -16.03 19.27
CA VAL A 559 5.11 -14.69 18.77
C VAL A 559 6.22 -13.67 19.02
N HIS A 560 6.70 -13.07 17.94
CA HIS A 560 7.82 -12.15 17.91
C HIS A 560 7.34 -10.76 17.46
N ILE A 561 7.32 -9.76 18.34
CA ILE A 561 6.80 -8.41 18.04
C ILE A 561 7.97 -7.42 18.01
N ASN A 562 8.25 -6.84 16.83
CA ASN A 562 9.40 -5.97 16.56
C ASN A 562 10.78 -6.59 16.87
N GLU A 563 10.81 -7.90 17.11
CA GLU A 563 12.02 -8.72 17.24
C GLU A 563 12.61 -9.05 15.85
N ARG A 564 13.89 -9.43 15.84
CA ARG A 564 14.73 -9.50 14.62
C ARG A 564 14.56 -10.80 13.80
#